data_AF-A0A843I2H4-F1
#
_entry.id   AF-A0A843I2H4-F1
#
_cell.length_a   1.000
_cell.length_b   1.000
_cell.length_c   1.000
_cell.angle_alpha   90.00
_cell.angle_beta   90.00
_cell.angle_gamma   90.00
#
_symmetry.space_group_name_H-M   'P 1'
#
loop_
_entity.id
_entity.type
_entity.pdbx_description
1 polymer ?
#
loop_
_entity_poly.entity_id
_entity_poly.type
_entity_poly.pdbx_seq_one_letter_code
_entity_poly.pdbx_strand_id
1 'polypeptide(L)'
;NNPYKLKGIDAIVKTDKSEIANYAIIDFTDNIKVYLAYEKPKSIVGVDIGVRHLITVVAIRNGKVWKTRFWGKELITDEMIKILGEPQGVTEIRNIRAKVKKTITEVVKFLEELNPKVVALEDLRIFENKVGNTLRNIEIELEQQLYNRGIKYKLLDPYNTSKVCSNCGFKKGEVLGPLFVCPACGYKADRDFNAALNLALKCYYTC
;
A
#
# COMPACT_ATOMS: atom_id res chain seq x y z
N ASN A 1 -30.20 12.96 5.67
CA ASN A 1 -30.54 12.62 4.26
C ASN A 1 -30.03 13.70 3.36
N ASN A 2 -29.22 13.35 2.36
CA ASN A 2 -28.69 14.29 1.38
C ASN A 2 -29.51 14.16 0.09
N PRO A 3 -30.53 15.00 -0.13
CA PRO A 3 -31.37 14.89 -1.33
C PRO A 3 -30.57 15.25 -2.59
N TYR A 4 -30.74 14.48 -3.66
CA TYR A 4 -30.12 14.77 -4.97
C TYR A 4 -31.15 15.35 -5.93
N LYS A 5 -30.88 16.53 -6.50
CA LYS A 5 -31.74 17.17 -7.51
C LYS A 5 -31.43 16.62 -8.90
N LEU A 6 -32.44 16.05 -9.55
CA LEU A 6 -32.35 15.55 -10.93
C LEU A 6 -32.43 16.73 -11.90
N LYS A 7 -31.27 17.07 -12.49
CA LYS A 7 -31.19 18.13 -13.50
C LYS A 7 -32.08 17.78 -14.69
N GLY A 8 -32.91 18.72 -15.14
CA GLY A 8 -33.78 18.58 -16.32
C GLY A 8 -35.18 18.01 -16.05
N ILE A 9 -35.45 17.45 -14.86
CA ILE A 9 -36.76 16.85 -14.51
C ILE A 9 -37.41 17.56 -13.31
N ASP A 10 -36.66 18.47 -12.67
CA ASP A 10 -37.08 19.22 -11.47
C ASP A 10 -37.60 18.33 -10.32
N ALA A 11 -37.07 17.11 -10.24
CA ALA A 11 -37.41 16.14 -9.20
C ALA A 11 -36.26 15.98 -8.20
N ILE A 12 -36.60 15.54 -6.98
CA ILE A 12 -35.65 15.29 -5.89
C ILE A 12 -35.71 13.81 -5.51
N VAL A 13 -34.53 13.18 -5.42
CA VAL A 13 -34.39 11.82 -4.89
C VAL A 13 -33.87 11.87 -3.47
N LYS A 14 -34.59 11.23 -2.55
CA LYS A 14 -34.15 11.02 -1.17
C LYS A 14 -33.30 9.76 -1.09
N THR A 15 -32.20 9.84 -0.34
CA THR A 15 -31.38 8.70 0.02
C THR A 15 -31.07 8.73 1.52
N ASP A 16 -30.92 7.54 2.08
CA ASP A 16 -30.43 7.22 3.42
C ASP A 16 -28.91 7.36 3.54
N LYS A 17 -28.19 7.39 2.40
CA LYS A 17 -26.75 7.67 2.40
C LYS A 17 -26.44 9.11 2.82
N SER A 18 -25.39 9.26 3.61
CA SER A 18 -24.83 10.56 4.00
C SER A 18 -23.96 11.18 2.91
N GLU A 19 -23.36 10.34 2.06
CA GLU A 19 -22.49 10.72 0.94
C GLU A 19 -23.27 11.53 -0.11
N ILE A 20 -22.60 12.50 -0.74
CA ILE A 20 -23.18 13.24 -1.87
C ILE A 20 -22.99 12.39 -3.13
N ALA A 21 -24.07 12.14 -3.86
CA ALA A 21 -24.00 11.46 -5.15
C ALA A 21 -23.33 12.38 -6.19
N ASN A 22 -22.44 11.81 -7.00
CA ASN A 22 -21.72 12.53 -8.05
C ASN A 22 -22.62 12.82 -9.25
N TYR A 23 -23.45 11.85 -9.62
CA TYR A 23 -24.43 11.96 -10.69
C TYR A 23 -25.58 10.97 -10.48
N ALA A 24 -26.64 11.13 -11.26
CA ALA A 24 -27.76 10.20 -11.32
C ALA A 24 -27.96 9.70 -12.75
N ILE A 25 -28.25 8.41 -12.91
CA ILE A 25 -28.74 7.82 -14.16
C ILE A 25 -30.23 7.59 -13.99
N ILE A 26 -31.02 8.00 -14.98
CA ILE A 26 -32.47 7.90 -14.95
C ILE A 26 -32.88 7.02 -16.11
N ASP A 27 -33.59 5.95 -15.78
CA ASP A 27 -34.10 4.98 -16.73
C ASP A 27 -35.62 5.12 -16.81
N PHE A 28 -36.11 5.44 -18.02
CA PHE A 28 -37.52 5.67 -18.34
C PHE A 28 -38.14 4.52 -19.15
N THR A 29 -37.41 3.43 -19.40
CA THR A 29 -37.84 2.38 -20.34
C THR A 29 -39.07 1.60 -19.88
N ASP A 30 -39.17 1.30 -18.59
CA ASP A 30 -40.33 0.62 -17.99
C ASP A 30 -40.98 1.50 -16.90
N ASN A 31 -40.45 1.39 -15.68
CA ASN A 31 -40.74 2.25 -14.54
C ASN A 31 -39.60 3.25 -14.36
N ILE A 32 -39.88 4.42 -13.80
CA ILE A 32 -38.85 5.41 -13.45
C ILE A 32 -37.92 4.81 -12.39
N LYS A 33 -36.69 4.45 -12.79
CA LYS A 33 -35.62 4.05 -11.88
C LYS A 33 -34.55 5.13 -11.84
N VAL A 34 -34.10 5.48 -10.64
CA VAL A 34 -33.02 6.44 -10.45
C VAL A 34 -31.85 5.76 -9.76
N TYR A 35 -30.70 5.73 -10.45
CA TYR A 35 -29.46 5.18 -9.93
C TYR A 35 -28.55 6.33 -9.51
N LEU A 36 -28.28 6.46 -8.22
CA LEU A 36 -27.33 7.43 -7.68
C LEU A 36 -25.92 6.84 -7.71
N ALA A 37 -25.00 7.51 -8.39
CA ALA A 37 -23.60 7.11 -8.47
C ALA A 37 -22.77 7.85 -7.41
N TYR A 38 -21.98 7.10 -6.64
CA TYR A 38 -21.11 7.62 -5.58
C TYR A 38 -19.65 7.34 -5.92
N GLU A 39 -18.74 8.22 -5.48
CA GLU A 39 -17.31 7.94 -5.59
C GLU A 39 -16.95 6.72 -4.74
N LYS A 40 -16.18 5.78 -5.31
CA LYS A 40 -15.64 4.67 -4.52
C LYS A 40 -14.67 5.24 -3.48
N PRO A 41 -14.78 4.88 -2.19
CA PRO A 41 -13.86 5.39 -1.18
C PRO A 41 -12.41 5.08 -1.56
N LYS A 42 -11.56 6.10 -1.59
CA LYS A 42 -10.13 5.91 -1.88
C LYS A 42 -9.40 5.38 -0.65
N SER A 43 -8.32 4.64 -0.87
CA SER A 43 -7.44 4.18 0.20
C SER A 43 -6.15 4.99 0.27
N ILE A 44 -5.49 4.97 1.43
CA ILE A 44 -4.10 5.41 1.57
C ILE A 44 -3.31 4.16 1.90
N VAL A 45 -2.30 3.86 1.08
CA VAL A 45 -1.59 2.60 1.14
C VAL A 45 -0.17 2.86 1.54
N GLY A 46 0.37 2.11 2.50
CA GLY A 46 1.79 2.07 2.82
C GLY A 46 2.40 0.76 2.33
N VAL A 47 3.60 0.84 1.78
CA VAL A 47 4.36 -0.31 1.27
C VAL A 47 5.76 -0.29 1.84
N ASP A 48 6.11 -1.36 2.54
CA ASP A 48 7.43 -1.60 3.13
C ASP A 48 8.16 -2.66 2.28
N ILE A 49 9.45 -2.43 1.99
CA ILE A 49 10.26 -3.32 1.15
C ILE A 49 11.40 -3.88 2.00
N GLY A 50 11.35 -5.19 2.25
CA GLY A 50 12.22 -5.82 3.24
C GLY A 50 12.89 -7.11 2.78
N VAL A 51 13.72 -7.64 3.67
CA VAL A 51 14.42 -8.93 3.46
C VAL A 51 13.69 -10.14 4.06
N ARG A 52 12.64 -9.92 4.85
CA ARG A 52 11.83 -11.00 5.43
C ARG A 52 10.61 -11.24 4.55
N HIS A 53 9.88 -10.17 4.28
CA HIS A 53 8.89 -10.10 3.22
C HIS A 53 9.42 -9.10 2.20
N LEU A 54 9.46 -9.51 0.92
CA LEU A 54 9.94 -8.65 -0.17
C LEU A 54 9.16 -7.35 -0.21
N ILE A 55 7.84 -7.47 -0.08
CA ILE A 55 6.91 -6.35 -0.10
C ILE A 55 5.80 -6.63 0.92
N THR A 56 5.54 -5.67 1.79
CA THR A 56 4.40 -5.67 2.72
C THR A 56 3.50 -4.48 2.41
N VAL A 57 2.22 -4.72 2.18
CA VAL A 57 1.22 -3.69 1.85
C VAL A 57 0.20 -3.57 2.97
N VAL A 58 -0.07 -2.34 3.42
CA VAL A 58 -1.15 -2.02 4.37
C VAL A 58 -1.97 -0.86 3.83
N ALA A 59 -3.28 -1.05 3.72
CA ALA A 59 -4.21 -0.06 3.20
C ALA A 59 -5.14 0.46 4.29
N ILE A 60 -5.23 1.78 4.41
CA ILE A 60 -6.18 2.49 5.26
C ILE A 60 -7.33 3.00 4.39
N ARG A 61 -8.57 2.76 4.81
CA ARG A 61 -9.77 3.35 4.22
C ARG A 61 -10.67 3.85 5.35
N ASN A 62 -11.17 5.07 5.22
CA ASN A 62 -12.02 5.73 6.24
C ASN A 62 -11.37 5.72 7.65
N GLY A 63 -10.06 5.97 7.71
CA GLY A 63 -9.30 6.05 8.97
C GLY A 63 -9.03 4.72 9.66
N LYS A 64 -9.39 3.58 9.05
CA LYS A 64 -9.15 2.24 9.61
C LYS A 64 -8.35 1.39 8.64
N VAL A 65 -7.58 0.46 9.20
CA VAL A 65 -6.93 -0.59 8.40
C VAL A 65 -8.01 -1.41 7.70
N TRP A 66 -7.88 -1.58 6.39
CA TRP A 66 -8.85 -2.25 5.54
C TRP A 66 -8.32 -3.52 4.91
N LYS A 67 -7.11 -3.49 4.35
CA LYS A 67 -6.47 -4.65 3.70
C LYS A 67 -4.99 -4.69 4.00
N THR A 68 -4.45 -5.90 4.12
CA THR A 68 -3.04 -6.19 4.37
C THR A 68 -2.60 -7.38 3.54
N ARG A 69 -1.40 -7.35 2.97
CA ARG A 69 -0.84 -8.49 2.26
C ARG A 69 0.69 -8.46 2.27
N PHE A 70 1.29 -9.64 2.31
CA PHE A 70 2.74 -9.84 2.34
C PHE A 70 3.14 -10.69 1.14
N TRP A 71 4.28 -10.39 0.54
CA TRP A 71 4.87 -11.16 -0.55
C TRP A 71 6.30 -11.56 -0.24
N GLY A 72 6.74 -12.64 -0.88
CA GLY A 72 8.15 -12.99 -0.94
C GLY A 72 8.76 -13.54 0.35
N LYS A 73 7.93 -14.10 1.25
CA LYS A 73 8.41 -14.75 2.49
C LYS A 73 9.44 -15.86 2.22
N GLU A 74 9.28 -16.59 1.11
CA GLU A 74 10.16 -17.69 0.69
C GLU A 74 11.27 -17.26 -0.28
N LEU A 75 11.20 -16.02 -0.79
CA LEU A 75 12.02 -15.53 -1.89
C LEU A 75 13.38 -14.99 -1.45
N ILE A 76 13.65 -14.91 -0.14
CA ILE A 76 14.69 -14.01 0.33
C ILE A 76 15.84 -14.67 1.08
N THR A 77 15.66 -15.62 2.00
CA THR A 77 16.84 -16.10 2.74
C THR A 77 17.84 -16.82 1.86
N ASP A 78 17.41 -17.79 1.05
CA ASP A 78 18.34 -18.55 0.20
C ASP A 78 18.66 -17.81 -1.09
N GLU A 79 17.68 -17.14 -1.71
CA GLU A 79 17.87 -16.46 -2.99
C GLU A 79 18.57 -15.10 -2.85
N MET A 80 18.40 -14.32 -1.77
CA MET A 80 19.26 -13.13 -1.56
C MET A 80 20.68 -13.52 -1.21
N ILE A 81 20.94 -14.56 -0.40
CA ILE A 81 22.33 -15.02 -0.17
C ILE A 81 22.99 -15.37 -1.51
N LYS A 82 22.25 -16.00 -2.42
CA LYS A 82 22.69 -16.32 -3.78
C LYS A 82 22.92 -15.09 -4.69
N ILE A 83 22.07 -14.06 -4.61
CA ILE A 83 22.26 -12.78 -5.31
C ILE A 83 23.42 -11.97 -4.71
N LEU A 84 23.58 -12.02 -3.39
CA LEU A 84 24.57 -11.28 -2.62
C LEU A 84 25.94 -11.99 -2.57
N GLY A 85 26.04 -13.23 -3.04
CA GLY A 85 27.30 -13.94 -3.29
C GLY A 85 27.76 -13.80 -4.75
N GLU A 86 29.07 -13.71 -4.99
CA GLU A 86 29.66 -13.79 -6.35
C GLU A 86 29.88 -15.25 -6.79
N PRO A 87 30.14 -15.50 -8.09
CA PRO A 87 29.27 -15.33 -9.25
C PRO A 87 28.47 -16.62 -9.49
N GLN A 88 27.14 -16.53 -9.51
CA GLN A 88 26.29 -17.62 -9.97
C GLN A 88 26.14 -17.59 -11.49
N GLY A 89 25.83 -18.75 -12.08
CA GLY A 89 25.55 -18.84 -13.51
C GLY A 89 24.44 -17.87 -13.94
N VAL A 90 24.58 -17.29 -15.13
CA VAL A 90 23.67 -16.27 -15.70
C VAL A 90 22.19 -16.69 -15.61
N THR A 91 21.90 -17.99 -15.70
CA THR A 91 20.55 -18.57 -15.64
C THR A 91 19.87 -18.43 -14.27
N GLU A 92 20.58 -18.63 -13.16
CA GLU A 92 20.00 -18.54 -11.81
C GLU A 92 19.62 -17.11 -11.47
N ILE A 93 20.52 -16.16 -11.76
CA ILE A 93 20.26 -14.72 -11.59
C ILE A 93 19.05 -14.29 -12.43
N ARG A 94 18.94 -14.78 -13.67
CA ARG A 94 17.79 -14.49 -14.55
C ARG A 94 16.48 -15.01 -13.96
N ASN A 95 16.48 -16.21 -13.39
CA ASN A 95 15.30 -16.81 -12.78
C ASN A 95 14.84 -16.01 -11.55
N ILE A 96 15.78 -15.58 -10.70
CA ILE A 96 15.48 -14.76 -9.53
C ILE A 96 14.87 -13.41 -9.95
N ARG A 97 15.49 -12.73 -10.92
CA ARG A 97 14.94 -11.47 -11.48
C ARG A 97 13.54 -11.67 -12.04
N ALA A 98 13.27 -12.77 -12.74
CA ALA A 98 11.95 -13.07 -13.27
C ALA A 98 10.90 -13.28 -12.15
N LYS A 99 11.28 -13.97 -11.06
CA LYS A 99 10.40 -14.13 -9.89
C LYS A 99 10.10 -12.79 -9.22
N VAL A 100 11.12 -11.97 -8.97
CA VAL A 100 10.96 -10.62 -8.40
C VAL A 100 10.01 -9.77 -9.25
N LYS A 101 10.24 -9.73 -10.57
CA LYS A 101 9.39 -8.99 -11.51
C LYS A 101 7.94 -9.48 -11.50
N LYS A 102 7.72 -10.80 -11.42
CA LYS A 102 6.38 -11.40 -11.28
C LYS A 102 5.72 -10.93 -9.98
N THR A 103 6.45 -10.96 -8.86
CA THR A 103 5.96 -10.48 -7.56
C THR A 103 5.57 -9.00 -7.61
N ILE A 104 6.41 -8.13 -8.18
CA ILE A 104 6.09 -6.70 -8.34
C ILE A 104 4.81 -6.53 -9.17
N THR A 105 4.68 -7.29 -10.26
CA THR A 105 3.48 -7.24 -11.11
C THR A 105 2.21 -7.62 -10.34
N GLU A 106 2.27 -8.65 -9.47
CA GLU A 106 1.17 -9.06 -8.61
C GLU A 106 0.83 -8.01 -7.54
N VAL A 107 1.85 -7.40 -6.93
CA VAL A 107 1.68 -6.30 -5.98
C VAL A 107 0.95 -5.14 -6.63
N VAL A 108 1.39 -4.73 -7.83
CA VAL A 108 0.79 -3.58 -8.49
C VAL A 108 -0.66 -3.84 -8.89
N LYS A 109 -0.99 -5.04 -9.37
CA LYS A 109 -2.39 -5.45 -9.60
C LYS A 109 -3.23 -5.37 -8.33
N PHE A 110 -2.68 -5.84 -7.21
CA PHE A 110 -3.35 -5.70 -5.92
C PHE A 110 -3.55 -4.23 -5.55
N LEU A 111 -2.55 -3.37 -5.75
CA LEU A 111 -2.66 -1.93 -5.49
C LEU A 111 -3.76 -1.27 -6.32
N GLU A 112 -3.94 -1.65 -7.59
CA GLU A 112 -5.04 -1.15 -8.44
C GLU A 112 -6.42 -1.45 -7.83
N GLU A 113 -6.62 -2.68 -7.31
CA GLU A 113 -7.87 -3.09 -6.65
C GLU A 113 -8.18 -2.28 -5.38
N LEU A 114 -7.16 -1.69 -4.75
CA LEU A 114 -7.33 -0.88 -3.55
C LEU A 114 -7.86 0.52 -3.83
N ASN A 115 -7.87 0.96 -5.08
CA ASN A 115 -8.23 2.32 -5.50
C ASN A 115 -7.51 3.40 -4.65
N PRO A 116 -6.16 3.44 -4.65
CA PRO A 116 -5.40 4.32 -3.78
C PRO A 116 -5.51 5.79 -4.20
N LYS A 117 -5.70 6.68 -3.22
CA LYS A 117 -5.42 8.12 -3.35
C LYS A 117 -3.91 8.35 -3.50
N VAL A 118 -3.13 7.59 -2.74
CA VAL A 118 -1.66 7.63 -2.73
C VAL A 118 -1.10 6.32 -2.19
N VAL A 119 0.03 5.89 -2.75
CA VAL A 119 0.88 4.82 -2.23
C VAL A 119 2.12 5.45 -1.58
N ALA A 120 2.30 5.27 -0.28
CA ALA A 120 3.46 5.70 0.48
C ALA A 120 4.52 4.60 0.45
N LEU A 121 5.69 4.94 -0.08
CA LEU A 121 6.88 4.09 -0.10
C LEU A 121 7.90 4.70 0.86
N GLU A 122 8.71 3.88 1.50
CA GLU A 122 9.95 4.37 2.12
C GLU A 122 10.95 4.80 1.02
N ASP A 123 11.92 5.66 1.33
CA ASP A 123 12.99 6.05 0.39
C ASP A 123 14.26 5.24 0.68
N LEU A 124 14.49 4.15 -0.07
CA LEU A 124 15.62 3.25 0.15
C LEU A 124 16.96 3.77 -0.41
N ARG A 125 16.94 4.90 -1.13
CA ARG A 125 18.15 5.45 -1.78
C ARG A 125 19.19 5.95 -0.78
N ILE A 126 18.82 6.09 0.49
CA ILE A 126 19.73 6.50 1.57
C ILE A 126 20.62 5.35 2.09
N PHE A 127 20.35 4.09 1.72
CA PHE A 127 21.10 2.94 2.19
C PHE A 127 22.17 2.53 1.17
N GLU A 128 23.45 2.57 1.57
CA GLU A 128 24.58 2.27 0.67
C GLU A 128 25.11 0.83 0.75
N ASN A 129 24.54 -0.02 1.61
CA ASN A 129 25.00 -1.40 1.76
C ASN A 129 24.49 -2.31 0.61
N LYS A 130 25.12 -3.48 0.42
CA LYS A 130 24.81 -4.41 -0.69
C LYS A 130 23.33 -4.86 -0.72
N VAL A 131 22.75 -5.07 0.46
CA VAL A 131 21.33 -5.42 0.62
C VAL A 131 20.43 -4.25 0.21
N GLY A 132 20.74 -3.04 0.70
CA GLY A 132 20.04 -1.80 0.39
C GLY A 132 20.04 -1.49 -1.10
N ASN A 133 21.18 -1.67 -1.78
CA ASN A 133 21.26 -1.53 -3.24
C ASN A 133 20.33 -2.51 -3.99
N THR A 134 20.16 -3.73 -3.46
CA THR A 134 19.25 -4.72 -4.05
C THR A 134 17.79 -4.31 -3.87
N LEU A 135 17.41 -3.92 -2.65
CA LEU A 135 16.05 -3.47 -2.32
C LEU A 135 15.69 -2.18 -3.05
N ARG A 136 16.64 -1.25 -3.22
CA ARG A 136 16.50 -0.05 -4.03
C ARG A 136 16.15 -0.36 -5.49
N ASN A 137 16.73 -1.41 -6.09
CA ASN A 137 16.37 -1.79 -7.46
C ASN A 137 14.91 -2.30 -7.55
N ILE A 138 14.43 -2.98 -6.51
CA ILE A 138 13.04 -3.43 -6.39
C ILE A 138 12.10 -2.23 -6.23
N GLU A 139 12.46 -1.27 -5.38
CA GLU A 139 11.75 0.01 -5.20
C GLU A 139 11.63 0.76 -6.54
N ILE A 140 12.73 0.97 -7.25
CA ILE A 140 12.74 1.66 -8.56
C ILE A 140 11.85 0.94 -9.58
N GLU A 141 11.89 -0.40 -9.63
CA GLU A 141 11.02 -1.15 -10.54
C GLU A 141 9.54 -1.03 -10.15
N LEU A 142 9.23 -1.04 -8.85
CA LEU A 142 7.87 -0.79 -8.35
C LEU A 142 7.40 0.61 -8.72
N GLU A 143 8.19 1.66 -8.44
CA GLU A 143 7.90 3.06 -8.79
C GLU A 143 7.57 3.22 -10.28
N GLN A 144 8.40 2.62 -11.15
CA GLN A 144 8.18 2.68 -12.59
C GLN A 144 6.85 2.02 -12.99
N GLN A 145 6.52 0.88 -12.38
CA GLN A 145 5.26 0.18 -12.65
C GLN A 145 4.02 0.91 -12.11
N LEU A 146 4.15 1.63 -10.98
CA LEU A 146 3.10 2.51 -10.46
C LEU A 146 2.88 3.70 -11.39
N TYR A 147 3.97 4.36 -11.80
CA TYR A 147 3.94 5.48 -12.74
C TYR A 147 3.25 5.10 -14.05
N ASN A 148 3.64 3.97 -14.65
CA ASN A 148 3.07 3.49 -15.91
C ASN A 148 1.57 3.19 -15.85
N ARG A 149 1.01 2.97 -14.65
CA ARG A 149 -0.42 2.74 -14.42
C ARG A 149 -1.16 3.98 -13.89
N GLY A 150 -0.48 5.12 -13.79
CA GLY A 150 -1.06 6.34 -13.23
C GLY A 150 -1.37 6.26 -11.73
N ILE A 151 -0.76 5.32 -11.01
CA ILE A 151 -0.92 5.21 -9.55
C ILE A 151 -0.01 6.23 -8.89
N LYS A 152 -0.61 7.21 -8.20
CA LYS A 152 0.14 8.21 -7.45
C LYS A 152 0.89 7.56 -6.28
N TYR A 153 2.19 7.83 -6.19
CA TYR A 153 3.01 7.42 -5.05
C TYR A 153 3.78 8.60 -4.45
N LYS A 154 4.29 8.41 -3.22
CA LYS A 154 5.13 9.37 -2.51
C LYS A 154 6.21 8.61 -1.74
N LEU A 155 7.46 8.99 -1.96
CA LEU A 155 8.59 8.51 -1.17
C LEU A 155 8.64 9.29 0.15
N LEU A 156 8.83 8.56 1.25
CA LEU A 156 8.88 9.09 2.61
C LEU A 156 10.22 8.74 3.24
N ASP A 157 10.69 9.64 4.10
CA ASP A 157 11.87 9.38 4.94
C ASP A 157 11.71 8.03 5.70
N PRO A 158 12.63 7.07 5.50
CA PRO A 158 12.59 5.74 6.12
C PRO A 158 12.99 5.75 7.61
N TYR A 159 13.52 6.85 8.16
CA TYR A 159 14.02 6.87 9.53
C TYR A 159 12.93 6.52 10.56
N ASN A 160 13.21 5.48 11.36
CA ASN A 160 12.41 4.99 12.48
C ASN A 160 10.99 4.47 12.14
N THR A 161 10.64 4.25 10.88
CA THR A 161 9.33 3.67 10.51
C THR A 161 9.05 2.35 11.21
N SER A 162 10.06 1.47 11.32
CA SER A 162 9.94 0.17 11.99
C SER A 162 10.02 0.22 13.53
N LYS A 163 10.40 1.36 14.12
CA LYS A 163 10.51 1.54 15.59
C LYS A 163 9.41 2.43 16.19
N VAL A 164 8.65 3.13 15.35
CA VAL A 164 7.48 3.88 15.78
C VAL A 164 6.31 2.91 16.00
N CYS A 165 5.59 3.05 17.10
CA CYS A 165 4.37 2.29 17.33
C CYS A 165 3.23 2.84 16.49
N SER A 166 2.68 2.04 15.58
CA SER A 166 1.54 2.45 14.74
C SER A 166 0.25 2.68 15.54
N ASN A 167 0.16 2.14 16.76
CA ASN A 167 -1.00 2.32 17.64
C ASN A 167 -0.97 3.64 18.45
N CYS A 168 0.17 4.04 19.03
CA CYS A 168 0.25 5.20 19.94
C CYS A 168 1.31 6.25 19.57
N GLY A 169 2.10 6.02 18.52
CA GLY A 169 3.14 6.95 18.06
C GLY A 169 4.45 6.94 18.85
N PHE A 170 4.60 6.08 19.87
CA PHE A 170 5.85 5.97 20.64
C PHE A 170 7.03 5.58 19.74
N LYS A 171 8.11 6.36 19.75
CA LYS A 171 9.21 6.28 18.75
C LYS A 171 10.31 5.26 19.07
N LYS A 172 10.30 4.65 20.26
CA LYS A 172 11.33 3.72 20.74
C LYS A 172 10.76 2.33 21.01
N GLY A 173 9.97 1.81 20.08
CA GLY A 173 9.51 0.42 20.15
C GLY A 173 10.66 -0.58 20.06
N GLU A 174 10.47 -1.72 20.70
CA GLU A 174 11.41 -2.83 20.72
C GLU A 174 11.17 -3.73 19.50
N VAL A 175 12.26 -4.16 18.86
CA VAL A 175 12.20 -5.04 17.69
C VAL A 175 12.96 -6.32 18.03
N LEU A 176 12.23 -7.43 18.12
CA LEU A 176 12.74 -8.74 18.48
C LEU A 176 12.56 -9.68 17.27
N GLY A 177 13.49 -9.59 16.32
CA GLY A 177 13.40 -10.29 15.04
C GLY A 177 12.16 -9.84 14.25
N PRO A 178 11.16 -10.71 14.03
CA PRO A 178 9.95 -10.35 13.28
C PRO A 178 8.87 -9.63 14.10
N LEU A 179 9.04 -9.55 15.42
CA LEU A 179 8.06 -8.98 16.32
C LEU A 179 8.42 -7.53 16.68
N PHE A 180 7.47 -6.63 16.52
CA PHE A 180 7.48 -5.30 17.13
C PHE A 180 6.73 -5.32 18.46
N VAL A 181 7.29 -4.69 19.50
CA VAL A 181 6.67 -4.52 20.82
C VAL A 181 6.78 -3.07 21.25
N CYS A 182 5.65 -2.44 21.58
CA CYS A 182 5.64 -1.09 22.14
C CYS A 182 5.69 -1.14 23.67
N PRO A 183 6.76 -0.63 24.31
CA PRO A 183 6.84 -0.59 25.78
C PRO A 183 5.88 0.44 26.40
N ALA A 184 5.37 1.41 25.61
CA ALA A 184 4.49 2.46 26.12
C ALA A 184 3.01 2.06 26.18
N CYS A 185 2.51 1.25 25.24
CA CYS A 185 1.10 0.84 25.20
C CYS A 185 0.88 -0.68 25.15
N GLY A 186 1.95 -1.48 25.17
CA GLY A 186 1.88 -2.94 25.10
C GLY A 186 1.50 -3.50 23.73
N TYR A 187 1.30 -2.66 22.71
CA TYR A 187 0.97 -3.11 21.35
C TYR A 187 2.05 -4.02 20.78
N LYS A 188 1.63 -5.13 20.17
CA LYS A 188 2.50 -6.12 19.53
C LYS A 188 2.01 -6.40 18.12
N ALA A 189 2.93 -6.45 17.17
CA ALA A 189 2.59 -6.73 15.78
C ALA A 189 3.77 -7.32 15.01
N ASP A 190 3.49 -7.84 13.82
CA ASP A 190 4.53 -8.08 12.82
C ASP A 190 5.27 -6.77 12.51
N ARG A 191 6.60 -6.83 12.48
CA ARG A 191 7.46 -5.66 12.28
C ARG A 191 7.22 -4.98 10.93
N ASP A 192 7.11 -5.76 9.86
CA ASP A 192 6.97 -5.25 8.49
C ASP A 192 5.55 -4.67 8.32
N PHE A 193 4.54 -5.29 8.95
CA PHE A 193 3.21 -4.71 9.07
C PHE A 193 3.21 -3.35 9.78
N ASN A 194 3.89 -3.25 10.93
CA ASN A 194 3.98 -2.00 11.69
C ASN A 194 4.66 -0.90 10.87
N ALA A 195 5.74 -1.23 10.15
CA ALA A 195 6.43 -0.30 9.28
C ALA A 195 5.54 0.19 8.12
N ALA A 196 4.90 -0.73 7.38
CA ALA A 196 3.98 -0.39 6.30
C ALA A 196 2.78 0.44 6.79
N LEU A 197 2.22 0.11 7.96
CA LEU A 197 1.14 0.88 8.56
C LEU A 197 1.59 2.30 8.94
N ASN A 198 2.81 2.47 9.46
CA ASN A 198 3.35 3.80 9.76
C ASN A 198 3.54 4.65 8.50
N LEU A 199 3.97 4.06 7.37
CA LEU A 199 4.02 4.77 6.08
C LEU A 199 2.62 5.23 5.64
N ALA A 200 1.63 4.33 5.74
CA ALA A 200 0.23 4.66 5.42
C ALA A 200 -0.31 5.78 6.33
N LEU A 201 -0.07 5.71 7.64
CA LEU A 201 -0.50 6.71 8.61
C LEU A 201 0.18 8.07 8.38
N LYS A 202 1.50 8.08 8.12
CA LYS A 202 2.23 9.31 7.81
C LYS A 202 1.61 10.02 6.60
N CYS A 203 1.26 9.28 5.55
CA CYS A 203 0.54 9.89 4.43
C CYS A 203 -0.92 10.21 4.77
N TYR A 204 -1.61 9.42 5.59
CA TYR A 204 -2.98 9.74 6.01
C TYR A 204 -3.10 11.12 6.65
N TYR A 205 -2.08 11.56 7.38
CA TYR A 205 -2.04 12.88 8.00
C TYR A 205 -1.36 13.98 7.16
N THR A 206 -0.61 13.64 6.10
CA THR A 206 0.24 14.63 5.37
C THR A 206 0.08 14.60 3.84
N CYS A 207 -0.81 13.76 3.32
CA CYS A 207 -1.17 13.55 1.92
C CYS A 207 -2.71 13.61 1.77
#